data_AF-A0A846HF22-F1
#
_entry.id   AF-A0A846HF22-F1
#
_cell.length_a   1.000
_cell.length_b   1.000
_cell.length_c   1.000
_cell.angle_alpha   90.00
_cell.angle_beta   90.00
_cell.angle_gamma   90.00
#
_symmetry.space_group_name_H-M   'P 1'
#
loop_
_entity.id
_entity.type
_entity.pdbx_description
1 polymer ?
#
loop_
_entity_poly.entity_id
_entity_poly.type
_entity_poly.pdbx_seq_one_letter_code
_entity_poly.pdbx_strand_id
1 'polypeptide(L)'
;MEVAFYLSPRYCLDDESPWLVGIDPSRHYWIAVNGDSNLTIALPGLTVSSLSELKLAMQQFRSLSPGEQMTLHRIASACTIYCVSLNCYAVETQINEALIWHLFDQETLDSLLMTAHPDWLCAPSHIDLGRKMLLRSFEKATVTKS
;
A
#
# COMPACT_ATOMS: atom_id res chain seq x y z
N MET A 1 -0.75 -30.97 2.14
CA MET A 1 -0.90 -29.51 2.12
C MET A 1 -0.09 -29.06 0.92
N GLU A 2 -0.75 -28.69 -0.18
CA GLU A 2 -0.04 -28.23 -1.37
C GLU A 2 0.62 -26.89 -1.06
N VAL A 3 1.94 -26.83 -1.24
CA VAL A 3 2.69 -25.58 -1.14
C VAL A 3 2.41 -24.83 -2.43
N ALA A 4 1.54 -23.82 -2.37
CA ALA A 4 1.28 -22.95 -3.51
C ALA A 4 2.58 -22.25 -3.91
N PHE A 5 3.11 -22.62 -5.07
CA PHE A 5 4.30 -22.00 -5.64
C PHE A 5 3.89 -20.65 -6.21
N TYR A 6 4.10 -19.59 -5.43
CA TYR A 6 3.86 -18.23 -5.89
C TYR A 6 5.02 -17.77 -6.77
N LEU A 7 4.77 -17.69 -8.09
CA LEU A 7 5.76 -17.28 -9.09
C LEU A 7 6.15 -15.79 -9.01
N SER A 8 5.58 -15.03 -8.08
CA SER A 8 5.87 -13.62 -7.88
C SER A 8 6.01 -13.32 -6.39
N PRO A 9 6.96 -12.45 -5.98
CA PRO A 9 7.06 -12.03 -4.59
C PRO A 9 5.74 -11.35 -4.19
N ARG A 10 5.13 -11.82 -3.10
CA ARG A 10 3.91 -11.27 -2.53
C ARG A 10 4.22 -10.90 -1.09
N TYR A 11 3.74 -9.74 -0.68
CA TYR A 11 3.86 -9.26 0.68
C TYR A 11 2.85 -10.00 1.56
N CYS A 12 3.35 -10.73 2.56
CA CYS A 12 2.57 -11.43 3.57
C CYS A 12 2.92 -10.94 4.97
N LEU A 13 1.96 -10.86 5.89
CA LEU A 13 2.23 -10.50 7.29
C LEU A 13 3.10 -11.53 8.03
N ASP A 14 3.05 -12.79 7.60
CA ASP A 14 3.85 -13.89 8.17
C ASP A 14 5.26 -13.99 7.57
N ASP A 15 5.62 -13.12 6.62
CA ASP A 15 6.95 -13.14 6.01
C ASP A 15 8.04 -12.84 7.06
N GLU A 16 9.09 -13.66 7.08
CA GLU A 16 10.26 -13.44 7.95
C GLU A 16 11.05 -12.17 7.57
N SER A 17 10.86 -11.66 6.35
CA SER A 17 11.51 -10.45 5.85
C SER A 17 10.59 -9.24 6.06
N PRO A 18 11.02 -8.19 6.79
CA PRO A 18 10.20 -7.03 7.09
C PRO A 18 10.10 -6.11 5.86
N TRP A 19 9.20 -6.46 4.94
CA TRP A 19 8.89 -5.64 3.79
C TRP A 19 8.11 -4.37 4.19
N LEU A 20 7.30 -4.43 5.25
CA LEU A 20 6.57 -3.28 5.77
C LEU A 20 7.49 -2.44 6.64
N VAL A 21 7.92 -1.28 6.13
CA VAL A 21 8.76 -0.31 6.84
C VAL A 21 7.93 0.45 7.87
N GLY A 22 6.66 0.73 7.54
CA GLY A 22 5.74 1.40 8.43
C GLY A 22 4.57 2.04 7.70
N ILE A 23 3.72 2.73 8.46
CA ILE A 23 2.55 3.44 7.94
C ILE A 23 2.61 4.85 8.49
N ASP A 24 2.63 5.84 7.60
CA ASP A 24 2.78 7.24 7.99
C ASP A 24 1.45 7.88 8.42
N PRO A 25 1.46 9.09 9.00
CA PRO A 25 0.24 9.76 9.47
C PRO A 25 -0.80 9.99 8.37
N SER A 26 -0.35 10.16 7.12
CA SER A 26 -1.24 10.34 5.97
C SER A 26 -1.81 9.03 5.42
N ARG A 27 -1.45 7.88 5.99
CA ARG A 27 -1.83 6.52 5.55
C ARG A 27 -1.15 6.08 4.26
N HIS A 28 0.09 6.48 4.01
CA HIS A 28 0.89 5.73 3.04
C HIS A 28 1.51 4.50 3.70
N TYR A 29 1.47 3.37 2.99
CA TYR A 29 2.13 2.14 3.37
C TYR A 29 3.55 2.18 2.81
N TRP A 30 4.54 2.29 3.69
CA TRP A 30 5.94 2.32 3.31
C TRP A 30 6.46 0.90 3.22
N ILE A 31 6.88 0.51 2.01
CA ILE A 31 7.33 -0.86 1.75
C ILE A 31 8.73 -0.88 1.16
N ALA A 32 9.52 -1.87 1.55
CA ALA A 32 10.77 -2.26 0.91
C ALA A 32 10.44 -3.16 -0.29
N VAL A 33 10.79 -2.71 -1.48
CA VAL A 33 10.47 -3.41 -2.74
C VAL A 33 11.25 -4.72 -2.77
N ASN A 34 10.54 -5.85 -2.89
CA ASN A 34 11.14 -7.20 -2.84
C ASN A 34 12.06 -7.43 -1.62
N GLY A 35 11.79 -6.76 -0.49
CA GLY A 35 12.61 -6.86 0.72
C GLY A 35 13.92 -6.05 0.70
N ASP A 36 14.22 -5.29 -0.36
CA ASP A 36 15.38 -4.40 -0.40
C ASP A 36 15.13 -3.13 0.42
N SER A 37 15.80 -3.03 1.57
CA SER A 37 15.68 -1.89 2.49
C SER A 37 16.24 -0.58 1.92
N ASN A 38 17.07 -0.63 0.87
CA ASN A 38 17.56 0.56 0.17
C ASN A 38 16.52 1.10 -0.81
N LEU A 39 15.59 0.25 -1.26
CA LEU A 39 14.54 0.60 -2.21
C LEU A 39 13.17 0.63 -1.52
N THR A 40 12.87 1.76 -0.90
CA THR A 40 11.59 1.97 -0.20
C THR A 40 10.66 2.87 -1.00
N ILE A 41 9.39 2.49 -1.08
CA ILE A 41 8.33 3.28 -1.73
C ILE A 41 7.16 3.51 -0.79
N ALA A 42 6.36 4.53 -1.08
CA ALA A 42 5.14 4.85 -0.35
C ALA A 42 3.94 4.50 -1.23
N LEU A 43 3.22 3.43 -0.87
CA LEU A 43 1.95 3.08 -1.51
C LEU A 43 0.82 3.90 -0.90
N PRO A 44 -0.06 4.51 -1.72
CA PRO A 44 -1.21 5.21 -1.19
C PRO A 44 -2.21 4.22 -0.55
N GLY A 45 -2.51 4.44 0.73
CA GLY A 45 -3.51 3.67 1.46
C GLY A 45 -4.89 4.32 1.45
N LEU A 46 -5.84 3.60 2.04
CA LEU A 46 -7.22 4.07 2.19
C LEU A 46 -7.28 5.25 3.17
N THR A 47 -8.03 6.29 2.81
CA THR A 47 -8.39 7.40 3.69
C THR A 47 -9.89 7.51 3.74
N VAL A 48 -10.46 7.65 4.93
CA VAL A 48 -11.90 7.77 5.15
C VAL A 48 -12.17 8.89 6.15
N SER A 49 -13.33 9.51 6.03
CA SER A 49 -13.81 10.56 6.93
C SER A 49 -14.68 10.00 8.06
N SER A 50 -15.12 8.75 7.98
CA SER A 50 -15.98 8.12 8.98
C SER A 50 -15.83 6.60 9.05
N LEU A 51 -16.27 6.01 10.16
CA LEU A 51 -16.36 4.55 10.32
C LEU A 51 -17.33 3.91 9.31
N SER A 52 -18.40 4.62 8.93
CA SER A 52 -19.35 4.12 7.92
C SER A 52 -18.69 3.99 6.54
N GLU A 53 -17.87 4.98 6.17
CA GLU A 53 -17.11 4.94 4.92
C GLU A 53 -16.08 3.81 4.93
N LEU A 54 -15.40 3.58 6.07
CA LEU A 54 -14.53 2.42 6.22
C LEU A 54 -15.28 1.11 6.00
N LYS A 55 -16.44 0.94 6.63
CA LYS A 55 -17.24 -0.28 6.48
C LYS A 55 -17.62 -0.53 5.03
N LEU A 56 -18.04 0.51 4.31
CA LEU A 56 -18.38 0.39 2.89
C LEU A 56 -17.16 0.02 2.04
N ALA A 57 -16.02 0.67 2.26
CA ALA A 57 -14.78 0.36 1.55
C ALA A 57 -14.32 -1.08 1.81
N MET A 58 -14.37 -1.55 3.07
CA MET A 58 -14.02 -2.93 3.43
C MET A 58 -15.00 -3.95 2.85
N GLN A 59 -16.30 -3.64 2.83
CA GLN A 59 -17.30 -4.49 2.17
C GLN A 59 -17.04 -4.61 0.68
N GLN A 60 -16.74 -3.50 0.01
CA GLN A 60 -16.38 -3.50 -1.41
C GLN A 60 -15.13 -4.35 -1.65
N PHE A 61 -14.05 -4.11 -0.90
CA PHE A 61 -12.80 -4.88 -1.01
C PHE A 61 -13.04 -6.39 -0.88
N ARG A 62 -13.74 -6.80 0.18
CA ARG A 62 -14.02 -8.23 0.47
C ARG A 62 -14.99 -8.87 -0.52
N SER A 63 -15.72 -8.07 -1.30
CA SER A 63 -16.64 -8.56 -2.35
C SER A 63 -15.96 -8.71 -3.71
N LEU A 64 -14.72 -8.23 -3.89
CA LEU A 64 -14.03 -8.29 -5.18
C LEU A 64 -13.80 -9.73 -5.62
N SER A 65 -14.30 -10.05 -6.80
CA SER A 65 -14.04 -11.29 -7.52
C SER A 65 -12.80 -11.17 -8.43
N PRO A 66 -12.14 -12.28 -8.81
CA PRO A 66 -11.01 -12.24 -9.75
C PRO A 66 -11.37 -11.48 -11.04
N GLY A 67 -10.52 -10.53 -11.43
CA GLY A 67 -10.71 -9.62 -12.55
C GLY A 67 -11.40 -8.30 -12.19
N GLU A 68 -11.96 -8.16 -10.99
CA GLU A 68 -12.55 -6.91 -10.51
C GLU A 68 -11.53 -6.01 -9.83
N GLN A 69 -11.89 -4.74 -9.68
CA GLN A 69 -11.03 -3.72 -9.10
C GLN A 69 -11.83 -2.73 -8.24
N MET A 70 -11.14 -2.06 -7.33
CA MET A 70 -11.65 -0.89 -6.62
C MET A 70 -10.62 0.24 -6.63
N THR A 71 -11.10 1.48 -6.61
CA THR A 71 -10.24 2.66 -6.58
C THR A 71 -10.27 3.30 -5.20
N LEU A 72 -9.10 3.47 -4.59
CA LEU A 72 -8.92 4.27 -3.39
C LEU A 72 -8.73 5.73 -3.79
N HIS A 73 -9.69 6.57 -3.41
CA HIS A 73 -9.64 8.01 -3.68
C HIS A 73 -8.98 8.73 -2.51
N ARG A 74 -8.04 9.62 -2.82
CA ARG A 74 -7.38 10.50 -1.85
C ARG A 74 -7.46 11.93 -2.35
N ILE A 75 -7.12 12.89 -1.48
CA ILE A 75 -7.25 14.33 -1.77
C ILE A 75 -6.47 14.73 -3.05
N ALA A 76 -5.28 14.18 -3.26
CA ALA A 76 -4.38 14.56 -4.34
C ALA A 76 -4.01 13.42 -5.29
N SER A 77 -4.56 12.21 -5.08
CA SER A 77 -4.19 11.02 -5.84
C SER A 77 -5.29 9.97 -5.81
N ALA A 78 -5.16 8.96 -6.65
CA ALA A 78 -5.92 7.72 -6.55
C ALA A 78 -4.97 6.54 -6.72
N CYS A 79 -5.36 5.36 -6.23
CA CYS A 79 -4.75 4.11 -6.65
C CYS A 79 -5.82 3.05 -6.83
N THR A 80 -5.52 2.06 -7.65
CA THR A 80 -6.41 0.93 -7.89
C THR A 80 -5.87 -0.33 -7.23
N ILE A 81 -6.78 -1.02 -6.54
CA ILE A 81 -6.60 -2.39 -6.07
C ILE A 81 -7.26 -3.29 -7.10
N TYR A 82 -6.52 -4.27 -7.60
CA TYR A 82 -7.00 -5.30 -8.52
C TYR A 82 -7.08 -6.64 -7.79
N CYS A 83 -8.21 -7.34 -7.89
CA CYS A 83 -8.30 -8.75 -7.50
C CYS A 83 -7.76 -9.59 -8.67
N VAL A 84 -6.49 -9.96 -8.61
CA VAL A 84 -5.83 -10.71 -9.71
C VAL A 84 -6.32 -12.16 -9.74
N SER A 85 -6.45 -12.76 -8.56
CA SER A 85 -7.00 -14.10 -8.37
C SER A 85 -7.51 -14.26 -6.94
N LEU A 86 -8.06 -15.43 -6.62
CA LEU A 86 -8.39 -15.78 -5.25
C LEU A 86 -7.15 -15.60 -4.34
N ASN A 87 -7.29 -14.81 -3.27
CA ASN A 87 -6.22 -14.49 -2.32
C ASN A 87 -4.96 -13.86 -2.96
N CYS A 88 -5.12 -13.08 -4.03
CA CYS A 88 -4.03 -12.35 -4.68
C CYS A 88 -4.53 -11.01 -5.20
N TYR A 89 -4.04 -9.92 -4.59
CA TYR A 89 -4.42 -8.56 -4.89
C TYR A 89 -3.21 -7.76 -5.34
N ALA A 90 -3.37 -6.94 -6.37
CA ALA A 90 -2.34 -6.01 -6.82
C ALA A 90 -2.71 -4.58 -6.43
N VAL A 91 -1.77 -3.84 -5.85
CA VAL A 91 -1.86 -2.39 -5.70
C VAL A 91 -0.90 -1.77 -6.71
N GLU A 92 -1.42 -0.91 -7.58
CA GLU A 92 -0.59 -0.26 -8.57
C GLU A 92 0.17 0.95 -7.99
N THR A 93 1.35 1.19 -8.54
CA THR A 93 2.13 2.40 -8.33
C THR A 93 2.93 2.75 -9.58
N GLN A 94 3.34 4.00 -9.70
CA GLN A 94 4.16 4.46 -10.80
C GLN A 94 5.57 4.81 -10.31
N ILE A 95 6.58 4.11 -10.83
CA ILE A 95 7.99 4.32 -10.49
C ILE A 95 8.74 4.58 -11.80
N ASN A 96 9.37 5.75 -11.92
CA ASN A 96 10.10 6.16 -13.12
C ASN A 96 9.29 5.93 -14.41
N GLU A 97 8.03 6.39 -14.41
CA GLU A 97 7.07 6.26 -15.51
C GLU A 97 6.58 4.83 -15.81
N ALA A 98 7.14 3.80 -15.17
CA ALA A 98 6.68 2.43 -15.28
C ALA A 98 5.57 2.13 -14.26
N LEU A 99 4.51 1.46 -14.71
CA LEU A 99 3.46 0.91 -13.85
C LEU A 99 3.98 -0.37 -13.19
N ILE A 100 3.99 -0.39 -11.87
CA ILE A 100 4.45 -1.52 -11.05
C ILE A 100 3.28 -2.02 -10.20
N TRP A 101 3.13 -3.33 -10.10
CA TRP A 101 2.13 -3.98 -9.28
C TRP A 101 2.78 -4.61 -8.05
N HIS A 102 2.29 -4.21 -6.88
CA HIS A 102 2.68 -4.79 -5.60
C HIS A 102 1.63 -5.80 -5.19
N LEU A 103 2.04 -7.06 -5.03
CA LEU A 103 1.13 -8.16 -4.77
C LEU A 103 1.01 -8.42 -3.27
N PHE A 104 -0.22 -8.61 -2.81
CA PHE A 104 -0.59 -8.90 -1.43
C PHE A 104 -1.54 -10.10 -1.41
N ASP A 105 -1.51 -10.88 -0.33
CA ASP A 105 -2.65 -11.73 0.00
C ASP A 105 -3.81 -10.91 0.61
N GLN A 106 -4.95 -11.57 0.78
CA GLN A 106 -6.15 -10.92 1.30
C GLN A 106 -5.95 -10.40 2.72
N GLU A 107 -5.37 -11.21 3.61
CA GLU A 107 -5.20 -10.88 5.01
C GLU A 107 -4.31 -9.65 5.22
N THR A 108 -3.21 -9.60 4.45
CA THR A 108 -2.26 -8.50 4.48
C THR A 108 -2.92 -7.22 4.01
N LEU A 109 -3.60 -7.24 2.87
CA LEU A 109 -4.23 -6.05 2.33
C LEU A 109 -5.44 -5.60 3.17
N ASP A 110 -6.23 -6.53 3.71
CA ASP A 110 -7.32 -6.24 4.66
C ASP A 110 -6.78 -5.49 5.90
N SER A 111 -5.69 -6.01 6.48
CA SER A 111 -5.03 -5.41 7.64
C SER A 111 -4.49 -4.01 7.36
N LEU A 112 -3.88 -3.80 6.19
CA LEU A 112 -3.43 -2.47 5.74
C LEU A 112 -4.61 -1.51 5.59
N LEU A 113 -5.69 -1.92 4.92
CA LEU A 113 -6.89 -1.11 4.73
C LEU A 113 -7.55 -0.73 6.06
N MET A 114 -7.53 -1.64 7.05
CA MET A 114 -8.07 -1.37 8.38
C MET A 114 -7.36 -0.25 9.14
N THR A 115 -6.13 0.10 8.76
CA THR A 115 -5.43 1.27 9.35
C THR A 115 -6.07 2.61 8.98
N ALA A 116 -7.02 2.63 8.03
CA ALA A 116 -7.86 3.78 7.76
C ALA A 116 -8.87 4.09 8.88
N HIS A 117 -9.01 3.22 9.90
CA HIS A 117 -9.87 3.48 11.05
C HIS A 117 -9.54 4.86 11.69
N PRO A 118 -10.56 5.69 12.02
CA PRO A 118 -10.34 7.02 12.60
C PRO A 118 -9.50 6.99 13.89
N ASP A 119 -9.71 5.97 14.72
CA ASP A 119 -8.96 5.79 15.98
C ASP A 119 -7.59 5.10 15.80
N TRP A 120 -7.21 4.72 14.57
CA TRP A 120 -5.88 4.16 14.35
C TRP A 120 -4.82 5.25 14.52
N LEU A 121 -3.81 4.94 15.32
CA LEU A 121 -2.70 5.86 15.63
C LEU A 121 -1.43 5.39 14.94
N CYS A 122 -0.79 6.33 14.25
CA CYS A 122 0.54 6.15 13.69
C CYS A 122 1.55 5.89 14.81
N ALA A 123 2.41 4.88 14.66
CA ALA A 123 3.49 4.65 15.60
C ALA A 123 4.40 5.91 15.65
N PRO A 124 4.90 6.31 16.83
CA PRO A 124 5.74 7.49 16.95
C PRO A 124 6.98 7.48 16.03
N SER A 125 7.58 6.30 15.84
CA SER A 125 8.72 6.08 14.94
C SER A 125 8.40 6.29 13.45
N HIS A 126 7.12 6.26 13.06
CA HIS A 126 6.69 6.34 11.66
C HIS A 126 6.31 7.77 11.23
N ILE A 127 6.27 8.72 12.18
CA ILE A 127 5.95 10.13 11.88
C ILE A 127 6.92 10.70 10.84
N ASP A 128 8.20 10.33 10.92
CA ASP A 128 9.24 10.82 10.02
C ASP A 128 9.19 10.19 8.62
N LEU A 129 8.43 9.11 8.40
CA LEU A 129 8.29 8.51 7.07
C LEU A 129 7.67 9.51 6.08
N GLY A 130 6.62 10.23 6.49
CA GLY A 130 6.04 11.30 5.67
C GLY A 130 7.05 12.40 5.32
N ARG A 131 7.97 12.73 6.24
CA ARG A 131 9.05 13.71 5.98
C ARG A 131 10.03 13.22 4.92
N LYS A 132 10.35 11.93 4.88
CA LYS A 132 11.22 11.34 3.83
C LYS A 132 10.63 11.55 2.43
N MET A 133 9.30 11.47 2.27
CA MET A 133 8.65 11.73 0.98
C MET A 133 8.82 13.18 0.53
N LEU A 134 8.65 14.14 1.45
CA LEU A 134 8.85 15.55 1.18
C LEU A 134 10.29 15.84 0.77
N LEU A 135 11.28 15.33 1.52
CA LEU A 135 12.70 15.50 1.21
C LEU A 135 13.07 14.95 -0.18
N ARG A 136 12.62 13.73 -0.53
CA ARG A 136 12.83 13.15 -1.88
C ARG A 136 12.21 14.00 -2.99
N SER A 137 11.08 14.65 -2.71
CA SER A 137 10.39 15.51 -3.68
C SER A 137 11.18 16.80 -3.93
N PHE A 138 11.79 17.37 -2.88
CA PHE A 138 12.68 18.53 -3.00
C PHE A 138 13.98 18.20 -3.75
N GLU A 139 14.60 17.06 -3.49
CA GLU A 139 15.78 16.60 -4.23
C GLU A 139 15.49 16.47 -5.73
N LYS A 140 14.37 15.81 -6.09
CA LYS A 140 13.94 15.70 -7.49
C LYS A 140 13.69 17.07 -8.14
N ALA A 141 13.03 17.99 -7.44
CA ALA A 141 12.76 19.34 -7.96
C ALA A 141 14.04 20.19 -8.18
N THR A 142 15.11 19.89 -7.45
CA THR A 142 16.40 20.58 -7.58
C THR A 142 17.19 20.08 -8.79
N VAL A 143 17.11 18.77 -9.10
CA VAL A 143 17.75 18.16 -10.28
C VAL A 143 17.10 18.60 -11.60
N THR A 144 15.80 18.89 -11.63
CA THR A 144 15.11 19.38 -12.84
C THR A 144 15.42 20.85 -13.19
N LYS A 145 16.16 21.56 -12.34
CA LYS A 145 16.51 22.99 -12.53
C LYS A 145 17.95 23.24 -13.01
N SER A 146 18.71 22.22 -13.41
CA SER A 146 20.06 22.37 -13.98
C SER A 146 20.07 22.18 -15.49
#